data_AF-A0A6N3QYW1-F1
#
_entry.id   AF-A0A6N3QYW1-F1
#
_cell.length_a   1.000
_cell.length_b   1.000
_cell.length_c   1.000
_cell.angle_alpha   90.00
_cell.angle_beta   90.00
_cell.angle_gamma   90.00
#
_symmetry.space_group_name_H-M   'P 1'
#
loop_
_entity.id
_entity.type
_entity.pdbx_description
1 polymer ?
#
loop_
_entity_poly.entity_id
_entity_poly.type
_entity_poly.pdbx_seq_one_letter_code
_entity_poly.pdbx_strand_id
1 'polypeptide(L)' 'MCQVFGVSRSGYYNWVQHEPSDRKQSDERLKLEIKVAHIRTRETYGTRRLQTELAENGIIVGRDRLARLRK' A
#
# COMPACT_ATOMS: atom_id res chain seq x y z
N MET A 1 22.12 15.05 13.17
CA MET A 1 20.77 14.47 13.27
C MET A 1 20.43 13.94 14.66
N CYS A 2 21.07 12.88 15.17
CA CYS A 2 20.67 12.26 16.45
C CYS A 2 20.70 13.21 17.66
N GLN A 3 21.74 14.03 17.80
CA GLN A 3 21.84 15.04 18.87
C GLN A 3 20.86 16.21 18.73
N VAL A 4 20.44 16.52 17.49
CA VAL A 4 19.50 17.61 17.20
C VAL A 4 18.07 17.20 17.57
N PHE A 5 17.73 15.92 17.40
CA PHE A 5 16.42 15.36 17.69
C PHE A 5 16.33 14.58 19.02
N GLY A 6 17.41 14.55 19.81
CA GLY A 6 17.44 13.84 21.10
C GLY A 6 17.28 12.32 21.02
N VAL A 7 17.52 11.70 19.86
CA VAL A 7 17.39 10.25 19.66
C VAL A 7 18.74 9.54 19.80
N SER A 8 18.73 8.31 20.31
CA SER A 8 19.94 7.49 20.35
C SER A 8 20.42 7.14 18.94
N ARG A 9 21.74 7.05 18.74
CA ARG A 9 22.33 6.68 17.44
C ARG A 9 21.83 5.31 16.97
N SER A 10 21.74 4.35 17.88
CA SER A 10 21.22 3.01 17.59
C SER A 10 19.75 3.04 17.15
N GLY A 11 18.91 3.86 17.80
CA GLY A 11 17.51 4.05 17.39
C GLY A 11 17.38 4.68 16.01
N TYR A 12 18.21 5.68 15.70
CA TYR A 12 18.24 6.32 14.39
C TYR A 12 18.62 5.33 13.28
N TYR A 13 19.71 4.57 13.46
CA TYR A 13 20.14 3.60 12.44
C TYR A 13 19.19 2.41 12.33
N ASN A 14 18.58 1.95 13.43
CA ASN A 14 17.55 0.91 13.37
C ASN A 14 16.33 1.38 12.56
N TRP A 15 15.92 2.63 12.72
CA TRP A 15 14.82 3.19 11.94
C TRP A 15 15.20 3.35 10.46
N VAL A 16 16.39 3.85 10.16
CA VAL A 16 16.90 4.01 8.78
C VAL A 16 17.04 2.67 8.07
N GLN A 17 17.49 1.62 8.77
CA GLN A 17 17.65 0.28 8.21
C GLN A 17 16.40 -0.58 8.33
N HIS A 18 15.29 -0.04 8.84
CA HIS A 18 14.10 -0.85 9.03
C HIS A 18 13.50 -1.24 7.69
N GLU A 19 13.62 -2.53 7.35
CA GLU A 19 12.95 -3.08 6.18
C GLU A 19 11.43 -2.95 6.30
N PRO A 20 10.74 -2.73 5.18
CA PRO A 20 9.29 -2.66 5.17
C PRO A 20 8.71 -3.98 5.70
N SER A 21 7.85 -3.88 6.72
CA SER A 21 7.15 -5.04 7.26
C SER A 21 6.38 -5.79 6.17
N ASP A 22 6.15 -7.09 6.37
CA ASP A 22 5.41 -7.95 5.42
C ASP A 22 4.07 -7.33 5.01
N ARG A 23 3.41 -6.66 5.97
CA ARG A 23 2.16 -5.93 5.72
C ARG A 23 2.35 -4.80 4.72
N LYS A 24 3.42 -4.01 4.88
CA LYS A 24 3.76 -2.90 3.99
C LYS A 24 4.13 -3.41 2.59
N GLN A 25 4.89 -4.49 2.50
CA GLN A 25 5.20 -5.14 1.21
C GLN A 25 3.94 -5.67 0.52
N SER A 26 3.02 -6.30 1.27
CA SER A 26 1.74 -6.76 0.74
C SER A 26 0.88 -5.61 0.24
N ASP A 27 0.85 -4.49 0.97
CA ASP A 27 0.09 -3.29 0.60
C ASP A 27 0.67 -2.64 -0.67
N GLU A 28 2.00 -2.61 -0.84
CA GLU A 28 2.65 -2.10 -2.06
C GLU A 28 2.36 -2.98 -3.29
N ARG A 29 2.40 -4.31 -3.15
CA ARG A 29 1.97 -5.22 -4.23
C ARG A 29 0.51 -4.99 -4.60
N LEU A 30 -0.36 -4.87 -3.59
CA LEU A 30 -1.79 -4.65 -3.81
C LEU A 30 -2.07 -3.30 -4.47
N LYS A 31 -1.34 -2.24 -4.12
CA LYS A 31 -1.44 -0.93 -4.77
C LYS A 31 -1.14 -1.02 -6.26
N LEU A 32 -0.13 -1.81 -6.64
CA LEU A 32 0.27 -1.97 -8.02
C LEU A 32 -0.85 -2.63 -8.83
N GLU A 33 -1.43 -3.71 -8.30
CA GLU A 33 -2.58 -4.39 -8.91
C GLU A 33 -3.81 -3.49 -9.01
N ILE A 34 -4.13 -2.74 -7.95
CA ILE A 34 -5.21 -1.74 -7.93
C ILE A 34 -4.98 -0.70 -9.04
N LYS A 35 -3.76 -0.21 -9.22
CA LYS A 35 -3.42 0.79 -10.23
C LYS A 35 -3.55 0.21 -11.65
N VAL A 36 -3.08 -1.02 -11.86
CA VAL A 36 -3.22 -1.72 -13.15
C VAL A 36 -4.69 -1.92 -13.50
N ALA A 37 -5.51 -2.40 -12.56
CA ALA A 37 -6.96 -2.54 -12.75
C ALA A 37 -7.63 -1.18 -13.03
N HIS A 38 -7.19 -0.12 -12.35
CA HIS A 38 -7.72 1.22 -12.57
C HIS A 38 -7.41 1.76 -13.97
N ILE A 39 -6.20 1.52 -14.46
CA ILE A 39 -5.79 1.92 -15.82
C ILE A 39 -6.55 1.11 -16.87
N ARG A 40 -6.71 -0.21 -16.68
CA ARG A 40 -7.48 -1.09 -17.57
C ARG A 40 -8.94 -0.62 -17.72
N THR A 41 -9.52 -0.12 -16.64
CA THR A 41 -10.90 0.38 -16.59
C THR A 41 -11.03 1.85 -17.00
N ARG A 42 -10.00 2.43 -17.62
CA ARG A 42 -9.94 3.84 -18.06
C ARG A 42 -10.27 4.82 -16.92
N GLU A 43 -9.82 4.48 -15.71
CA GLU A 43 -9.99 5.28 -14.49
C GLU A 43 -11.46 5.56 -14.11
N THR A 44 -12.41 4.90 -14.77
CA THR A 44 -13.84 5.18 -14.62
C THR A 44 -14.40 4.45 -13.39
N TYR A 45 -13.75 3.37 -12.96
CA TYR A 45 -14.28 2.52 -11.91
C TYR A 45 -13.91 3.05 -10.52
N GLY A 46 -14.95 3.36 -9.75
CA GLY A 46 -14.84 3.65 -8.32
C GLY A 46 -14.56 2.39 -7.50
N THR A 47 -14.30 2.59 -6.20
CA THR A 47 -13.90 1.56 -5.22
C THR A 47 -14.72 0.27 -5.29
N ARG A 48 -16.05 0.36 -5.47
CA ARG A 48 -16.96 -0.80 -5.47
C ARG A 48 -16.84 -1.64 -6.74
N ARG A 49 -16.73 -1.00 -7.92
CA ARG A 49 -16.57 -1.70 -9.20
C ARG A 49 -15.16 -2.27 -9.34
N LEU A 50 -14.17 -1.51 -8.87
CA LEU A 50 -12.78 -1.96 -8.85
C LEU A 50 -12.58 -3.19 -7.93
N GLN A 51 -13.32 -3.25 -6.80
CA GLN A 51 -13.30 -4.41 -5.93
C GLN A 51 -13.82 -5.66 -6.62
N THR A 52 -14.92 -5.57 -7.37
CA THR A 52 -15.46 -6.69 -8.15
C THR A 52 -14.46 -7.17 -9.18
N GLU A 53 -13.83 -6.25 -9.91
CA GLU A 53 -12.85 -6.60 -10.93
C GLU A 53 -11.57 -7.20 -10.35
N LEU A 54 -11.10 -6.71 -9.20
CA LEU A 54 -10.00 -7.35 -8.49
C LEU A 54 -10.37 -8.75 -8.01
N ALA A 55 -11.61 -8.95 -7.53
CA ALA A 55 -12.10 -10.27 -7.14
C ALA A 55 -12.18 -11.24 -8.34
N GLU A 56 -12.59 -10.76 -9.51
CA GLU A 56 -12.56 -11.53 -10.77
C GLU A 56 -11.13 -11.91 -11.18
N ASN A 57 -10.15 -11.05 -10.89
CA ASN A 57 -8.73 -11.33 -11.06
C ASN A 57 -8.13 -12.17 -9.91
N GLY A 58 -8.95 -12.69 -9.00
CA GLY A 58 -8.52 -13.55 -7.87
C GLY A 58 -7.97 -12.79 -6.66
N ILE A 59 -8.04 -11.46 -6.64
CA ILE A 59 -7.51 -10.61 -5.58
C ILE A 59 -8.66 -10.14 -4.68
N ILE A 60 -8.84 -10.82 -3.55
CA ILE A 60 -9.89 -10.48 -2.58
C ILE A 60 -9.39 -9.38 -1.64
N VAL A 61 -9.98 -8.19 -1.76
CA VAL A 61 -9.62 -7.02 -0.94
C VAL A 61 -10.87 -6.44 -0.29
N GLY A 62 -10.78 -6.16 1.02
CA GLY A 62 -11.82 -5.45 1.74
C GLY A 62 -11.95 -3.99 1.28
N ARG A 63 -13.17 -3.47 1.26
CA ARG A 63 -13.49 -2.12 0.79
C ARG A 63 -12.65 -1.03 1.45
N ASP A 64 -12.45 -1.11 2.77
CA ASP A 64 -11.67 -0.10 3.53
C ASP A 64 -10.19 -0.15 3.19
N ARG A 65 -9.63 -1.35 3.00
CA ARG A 65 -8.24 -1.53 2.57
C ARG A 65 -8.04 -0.96 1.17
N LEU A 66 -8.97 -1.20 0.26
CA LEU A 66 -8.93 -0.67 -1.10
C LEU A 66 -9.08 0.86 -1.14
N ALA A 67 -9.99 1.42 -0.35
CA ALA A 67 -10.16 2.87 -0.22
C ALA A 67 -8.90 3.56 0.34
N ARG A 68 -8.24 2.92 1.31
CA ARG A 68 -6.97 3.40 1.87
C ARG A 68 -5.82 3.34 0.86
N LEU A 69 -5.70 2.25 0.11
CA LEU A 69 -4.56 2.00 -0.78
C LEU A 69 -4.68 2.69 -2.15
N ARG A 70 -5.88 3.11 -2.55
CA ARG A 70 -6.09 3.91 -3.77
C ARG A 70 -5.59 5.36 -3.63
N LYS A 71 -5.43 5.85 -2.41
CA LYS A 71 -4.99 7.23 -2.13
C LYS A 71 -3.54 7.45 -2.54
#